data_AF-A0A7J6KLD5-F1
#
_entry.id   AF-A0A7J6KLD5-F1
#
_cell.length_a   1.000
_cell.length_b   1.000
_cell.length_c   1.000
_cell.angle_alpha   90.00
_cell.angle_beta   90.00
_cell.angle_gamma   90.00
#
_symmetry.space_group_name_H-M   'P 1'
#
loop_
_entity.id
_entity.type
_entity.pdbx_description
1 polymer ?
#
loop_
_entity_poly.entity_id
_entity_poly.type
_entity_poly.pdbx_seq_one_letter_code
_entity_poly.pdbx_strand_id
1 'polypeptide(L)'
;SNMATPSDELQAARSQIRQSKRALRDTREKLKNILDDETDDTKKIINDLQVKEVNLTKCIEELESRIAELELSIDNERSQIARQEGRSRVALPTSPTAEKQNKHAISLFMSASEHEQDDKRDDDIDNHETPSKILSSASSDQLTAADLGALSVPSLQTPSCIGAHLCLLEQLFQEAGAGTISSGVFIPHGHLRITVYNKLLESVQSCELVSSVIHDIAQNSEYKWSVIKAELQQEFARRDLLKAEYNA
;
A
#
# COMPACT_ATOMS: atom_id res chain seq x y z
N SER A 1 -2.26 -12.46 -33.95
CA SER A 1 -1.91 -13.09 -32.67
C SER A 1 -1.41 -11.97 -31.76
N ASN A 2 -2.28 -11.41 -30.93
CA ASN A 2 -1.87 -10.39 -29.96
C ASN A 2 -1.20 -11.13 -28.80
N MET A 3 0.12 -10.98 -28.67
CA MET A 3 0.87 -11.53 -27.54
C MET A 3 0.47 -10.71 -26.30
N ALA A 4 -0.07 -11.37 -25.27
CA ALA A 4 -0.33 -10.75 -23.98
C ALA A 4 0.99 -10.23 -23.40
N THR A 5 0.97 -9.04 -22.77
CA THR A 5 2.18 -8.53 -22.14
C THR A 5 2.44 -9.27 -20.83
N PRO A 6 3.69 -9.32 -20.32
CA PRO A 6 4.00 -9.90 -19.01
C PRO A 6 3.17 -9.28 -17.87
N SER A 7 2.77 -8.01 -18.02
CA SER A 7 1.88 -7.32 -17.08
C SER A 7 0.44 -7.85 -17.12
N ASP A 8 -0.07 -8.16 -18.32
CA ASP A 8 -1.41 -8.75 -18.48
C ASP A 8 -1.45 -10.17 -17.91
N GLU A 9 -0.39 -10.96 -18.15
CA GLU A 9 -0.24 -12.29 -17.56
C GLU A 9 -0.15 -12.24 -16.03
N LEU A 10 0.57 -11.25 -15.48
CA LEU A 10 0.67 -11.03 -14.03
C LEU A 10 -0.70 -10.70 -13.43
N GLN A 11 -1.47 -9.82 -14.09
CA GLN A 11 -2.81 -9.47 -13.64
C GLN A 11 -3.76 -10.67 -13.71
N ALA A 12 -3.69 -11.48 -14.77
CA ALA A 12 -4.47 -12.70 -14.91
C ALA A 12 -4.11 -13.72 -13.82
N ALA A 13 -2.83 -13.95 -13.55
CA ALA A 13 -2.36 -14.86 -12.50
C ALA A 13 -2.84 -14.41 -11.10
N ARG A 14 -2.80 -13.09 -10.83
CA ARG A 14 -3.33 -12.50 -9.59
C ARG A 14 -4.85 -12.61 -9.45
N SER A 15 -5.58 -12.52 -10.55
CA SER A 15 -7.02 -12.78 -10.55
C SER A 15 -7.31 -14.25 -10.24
N GLN A 16 -6.58 -15.17 -10.88
CA GLN A 16 -6.75 -16.61 -10.66
C GLN A 16 -6.42 -17.04 -9.23
N ILE A 17 -5.33 -16.55 -8.63
CA ILE A 17 -4.99 -16.89 -7.24
C ILE A 17 -6.09 -16.42 -6.28
N ARG A 18 -6.70 -15.25 -6.52
CA ARG A 18 -7.83 -14.76 -5.73
C ARG A 18 -9.04 -15.69 -5.85
N GLN A 19 -9.36 -16.13 -7.06
CA GLN A 19 -10.45 -17.09 -7.31
C GLN A 19 -10.19 -18.44 -6.61
N SER A 20 -8.97 -18.98 -6.73
CA SER A 20 -8.58 -20.24 -6.09
C SER A 20 -8.61 -20.15 -4.56
N LYS A 21 -8.15 -19.03 -3.97
CA LYS A 21 -8.23 -18.78 -2.52
C LYS A 21 -9.68 -18.73 -2.03
N ARG A 22 -10.59 -18.12 -2.81
CA ARG A 22 -12.03 -18.08 -2.50
C ARG A 22 -12.65 -19.47 -2.55
N ALA A 23 -12.40 -20.21 -3.63
CA ALA A 23 -12.89 -21.58 -3.79
C ALA A 23 -12.36 -22.53 -2.70
N LEU A 24 -11.12 -22.33 -2.24
CA LEU A 24 -10.52 -23.11 -1.15
C LEU A 24 -11.25 -22.86 0.17
N ARG A 25 -11.55 -21.60 0.47
CA ARG A 25 -12.35 -21.22 1.64
C ARG A 25 -13.73 -21.87 1.60
N ASP A 26 -14.45 -21.75 0.50
CA ASP A 26 -15.79 -22.33 0.35
C ASP A 26 -15.75 -23.87 0.50
N THR A 27 -14.69 -24.50 0.02
CA THR A 27 -14.49 -25.95 0.14
C THR A 27 -14.23 -26.36 1.60
N ARG A 28 -13.41 -25.60 2.33
CA ARG A 28 -13.18 -25.80 3.78
C ARG A 28 -14.43 -25.58 4.60
N GLU A 29 -15.23 -24.58 4.25
CA GLU A 29 -16.50 -24.31 4.91
C GLU A 29 -17.50 -25.45 4.65
N LYS A 30 -17.57 -25.97 3.43
CA LYS A 30 -18.37 -27.17 3.11
C LYS A 30 -17.91 -28.37 3.92
N LEU A 31 -16.61 -28.64 3.99
CA LEU A 31 -16.06 -29.73 4.82
C LEU A 31 -16.43 -29.57 6.29
N LYS A 32 -16.33 -28.35 6.83
CA LYS A 32 -16.69 -28.04 8.21
C LYS A 32 -18.18 -28.26 8.50
N ASN A 33 -19.04 -28.00 7.53
CA ASN A 33 -20.50 -28.07 7.68
C ASN A 33 -21.08 -29.47 7.41
N ILE A 34 -20.28 -30.43 6.95
CA ILE A 34 -20.73 -31.81 6.76
C ILE A 34 -20.92 -32.47 8.13
N LEU A 35 -22.11 -33.02 8.35
CA LEU A 35 -22.38 -33.94 9.43
C LEU A 35 -21.96 -35.33 8.97
N ASP A 36 -20.89 -35.86 9.55
CA ASP A 36 -20.44 -37.22 9.27
C ASP A 36 -21.41 -38.22 9.91
N ASP A 37 -22.30 -38.77 9.10
CA ASP A 37 -23.25 -39.82 9.46
C ASP A 37 -22.70 -41.23 9.15
N GLU A 38 -21.40 -41.33 8.88
CA GLU A 38 -20.65 -42.54 8.52
C GLU A 38 -21.16 -43.28 7.27
N THR A 39 -22.09 -42.71 6.52
CA THR A 39 -22.57 -43.30 5.27
C THR A 39 -21.49 -43.27 4.19
N ASP A 40 -21.56 -44.20 3.25
CA ASP A 40 -20.61 -44.27 2.12
C ASP A 40 -20.68 -43.02 1.23
N ASP A 41 -21.89 -42.47 1.07
CA ASP A 41 -22.12 -41.22 0.34
C ASP A 41 -21.45 -40.02 1.04
N THR A 42 -21.60 -39.89 2.37
CA THR A 42 -20.96 -38.81 3.14
C THR A 42 -19.44 -38.95 3.11
N LYS A 43 -18.90 -40.17 3.26
CA LYS A 43 -17.46 -40.44 3.15
C LYS A 43 -16.91 -40.06 1.76
N LYS A 44 -17.66 -40.36 0.70
CA LYS A 44 -17.29 -39.99 -0.66
C LYS A 44 -17.27 -38.48 -0.86
N ILE A 45 -18.29 -37.77 -0.36
CA ILE A 45 -18.35 -36.31 -0.41
C ILE A 45 -17.18 -35.67 0.35
N ILE A 46 -16.86 -36.19 1.55
CA ILE A 46 -15.70 -35.73 2.32
C ILE A 46 -14.41 -35.93 1.54
N ASN A 47 -14.19 -37.11 0.96
CA ASN A 47 -12.99 -37.40 0.18
C ASN A 47 -12.87 -36.50 -1.06
N ASP A 48 -13.95 -36.34 -1.82
CA ASP A 48 -13.97 -35.46 -3.01
C ASP A 48 -13.63 -34.01 -2.66
N LEU A 49 -14.16 -33.50 -1.54
CA LEU A 49 -13.87 -32.16 -1.07
C LEU A 49 -12.43 -32.02 -0.54
N GLN A 50 -11.90 -33.04 0.14
CA GLN A 50 -10.49 -33.07 0.57
C GLN A 50 -9.54 -33.07 -0.62
N VAL A 51 -9.81 -33.89 -1.64
CA VAL A 51 -9.05 -33.90 -2.90
C VAL A 51 -9.12 -32.53 -3.57
N LYS A 52 -10.29 -31.90 -3.59
CA LYS A 52 -10.46 -30.54 -4.13
C LYS A 52 -9.66 -29.50 -3.33
N GLU A 53 -9.63 -29.60 -2.00
CA GLU A 53 -8.82 -28.73 -1.14
C GLU A 53 -7.32 -28.87 -1.45
N VAL A 54 -6.82 -30.10 -1.57
CA VAL A 54 -5.41 -30.36 -1.92
C VAL A 54 -5.08 -29.77 -3.30
N ASN A 55 -5.95 -29.99 -4.29
CA ASN A 55 -5.75 -29.48 -5.64
C ASN A 55 -5.76 -27.94 -5.70
N LEU A 56 -6.68 -27.30 -4.97
CA LEU A 56 -6.75 -25.85 -4.90
C LEU A 56 -5.51 -25.26 -4.19
N THR A 57 -5.03 -25.91 -3.13
CA THR A 57 -3.80 -25.50 -2.44
C THR A 57 -2.60 -25.57 -3.38
N LYS A 58 -2.45 -26.68 -4.12
CA LYS A 58 -1.38 -26.83 -5.11
C LYS A 58 -1.46 -25.78 -6.23
N CYS A 59 -2.67 -25.52 -6.75
CA CYS A 59 -2.88 -24.50 -7.76
C CYS A 59 -2.50 -23.09 -7.25
N ILE A 60 -2.76 -22.79 -5.98
CA ILE A 60 -2.32 -21.54 -5.36
C ILE A 60 -0.79 -21.46 -5.32
N GLU A 61 -0.09 -22.51 -4.88
CA GLU A 61 1.38 -22.55 -4.84
C GLU A 61 2.01 -22.36 -6.23
N GLU A 62 1.43 -23.00 -7.25
CA GLU A 62 1.86 -22.86 -8.65
C GLU A 62 1.66 -21.42 -9.16
N LEU A 63 0.51 -20.81 -8.85
CA LEU A 63 0.23 -19.42 -9.23
C LEU A 63 1.11 -18.41 -8.47
N GLU A 64 1.39 -18.63 -7.18
CA GLU A 64 2.32 -17.81 -6.39
C GLU A 64 3.73 -17.86 -6.98
N SER A 65 4.19 -19.06 -7.37
CA SER A 65 5.47 -19.24 -8.05
C SER A 65 5.50 -18.51 -9.39
N ARG A 66 4.44 -18.64 -10.19
CA ARG A 66 4.32 -17.96 -11.49
C ARG A 66 4.29 -16.44 -11.36
N ILE A 67 3.63 -15.90 -10.33
CA ILE A 67 3.61 -14.46 -10.03
C ILE A 67 5.03 -13.99 -9.72
N ALA A 68 5.77 -14.70 -8.87
CA ALA A 68 7.14 -14.33 -8.52
C ALA A 68 8.08 -14.32 -9.76
N GLU A 69 7.93 -15.30 -10.66
CA GLU A 69 8.67 -15.34 -11.93
C GLU A 69 8.32 -14.16 -12.85
N LEU A 70 7.03 -13.85 -12.99
CA LEU A 70 6.56 -12.74 -13.83
C LEU A 70 7.04 -11.38 -13.29
N GLU A 71 7.00 -11.19 -11.98
CA GLU A 71 7.54 -9.99 -11.32
C GLU A 71 9.04 -9.84 -11.58
N LEU A 72 9.81 -10.93 -11.43
CA LEU A 72 11.24 -10.94 -11.74
C LEU A 72 11.52 -10.64 -13.22
N SER A 73 10.70 -11.16 -14.14
CA SER A 73 10.82 -10.89 -15.57
C SER A 73 10.59 -9.42 -15.87
N ILE A 74 9.54 -8.83 -15.31
CA ILE A 74 9.20 -7.40 -15.47
C ILE A 74 10.32 -6.52 -14.91
N ASP A 75 10.87 -6.85 -13.74
CA ASP A 75 11.96 -6.10 -13.13
C ASP A 75 13.26 -6.21 -13.95
N ASN A 76 13.55 -7.38 -14.52
CA ASN A 76 14.67 -7.57 -15.45
C ASN A 76 14.51 -6.73 -16.72
N GLU A 77 13.33 -6.73 -17.34
CA GLU A 77 13.03 -5.90 -18.51
C GLU A 77 13.19 -4.41 -18.19
N ARG A 78 12.64 -3.95 -17.05
CA ARG A 78 12.81 -2.57 -16.58
C ARG A 78 14.27 -2.21 -16.38
N SER A 79 15.07 -3.10 -15.79
CA SER A 79 16.51 -2.90 -15.61
C SER A 79 17.26 -2.82 -16.94
N GLN A 80 16.90 -3.66 -17.92
CA GLN A 80 17.48 -3.62 -19.25
C GLN A 80 17.16 -2.32 -19.99
N ILE A 81 15.91 -1.85 -19.94
CA ILE A 81 15.49 -0.57 -20.52
C ILE A 81 16.29 0.58 -19.89
N ALA A 82 16.37 0.64 -18.56
CA ALA A 82 17.15 1.66 -17.86
C ALA A 82 18.65 1.65 -18.24
N ARG A 83 19.24 0.46 -18.44
CA ARG A 83 20.62 0.33 -18.94
C ARG A 83 20.77 0.79 -20.38
N GLN A 84 19.82 0.50 -21.26
CA GLN A 84 19.84 0.94 -22.66
C GLN A 84 19.68 2.46 -22.75
N GLU A 85 18.75 3.05 -22.00
CA GLU A 85 18.57 4.50 -21.90
C GLU A 85 19.80 5.19 -21.28
N GLY A 86 20.36 4.60 -20.23
CA GLY A 86 21.61 5.07 -19.61
C GLY A 86 22.82 4.99 -20.54
N ARG A 87 22.90 3.96 -21.40
CA ARG A 87 23.95 3.82 -22.43
C ARG A 87 23.73 4.76 -23.61
N SER A 88 22.49 5.03 -23.99
CA SER A 88 22.15 5.96 -25.08
C SER A 88 22.52 7.41 -24.74
N ARG A 89 22.51 7.78 -23.45
CA ARG A 89 23.05 9.09 -22.99
C ARG A 89 24.57 9.19 -23.00
N VAL A 90 25.30 8.08 -23.09
CA VAL A 90 26.78 8.04 -23.00
C VAL A 90 27.44 7.90 -24.38
N ALA A 91 26.67 7.74 -25.45
CA ALA A 91 27.20 7.57 -26.80
C ALA A 91 26.78 8.72 -27.72
N LEU A 92 27.58 9.79 -27.77
CA LEU A 92 28.14 10.25 -29.04
C LEU A 92 29.48 11.03 -28.85
N PRO A 93 30.46 10.87 -29.77
CA PRO A 93 31.83 11.34 -29.63
C PRO A 93 32.12 12.63 -30.42
N THR A 94 33.00 13.51 -29.93
CA THR A 94 33.83 14.40 -30.77
C THR A 94 35.12 14.82 -30.06
N SER A 95 36.23 14.24 -30.54
CA SER A 95 37.56 14.80 -30.83
C SER A 95 38.44 15.51 -29.77
N PRO A 96 39.78 15.36 -29.89
CA PRO A 96 40.76 15.82 -28.92
C PRO A 96 41.28 17.22 -29.28
N THR A 97 40.92 18.25 -28.52
CA THR A 97 41.73 19.48 -28.46
C THR A 97 41.36 20.31 -27.23
N ALA A 98 42.37 20.98 -26.69
CA ALA A 98 42.33 21.96 -25.60
C ALA A 98 42.42 21.39 -24.17
N GLU A 99 43.64 20.94 -23.85
CA GLU A 99 44.28 21.39 -22.60
C GLU A 99 44.06 22.90 -22.43
N LYS A 100 43.42 23.29 -21.32
CA LYS A 100 43.90 24.29 -20.34
C LYS A 100 42.71 24.82 -19.53
N GLN A 101 43.01 25.07 -18.26
CA GLN A 101 42.23 25.86 -17.30
C GLN A 101 41.02 25.15 -16.69
N ASN A 102 41.19 24.55 -15.51
CA ASN A 102 40.71 25.19 -14.28
C ASN A 102 41.29 24.48 -13.05
N LYS A 103 42.51 24.85 -12.66
CA LYS A 103 43.07 24.55 -11.34
C LYS A 103 43.01 25.83 -10.53
N HIS A 104 41.88 26.14 -9.90
CA HIS A 104 41.82 27.06 -8.76
C HIS A 104 40.41 27.01 -8.16
N ALA A 105 40.27 26.40 -6.98
CA ALA A 105 39.37 26.81 -5.89
C ALA A 105 39.08 25.65 -4.91
N ILE A 106 40.12 24.94 -4.45
CA ILE A 106 40.01 24.15 -3.21
C ILE A 106 41.35 24.28 -2.47
N SER A 107 41.53 25.39 -1.75
CA SER A 107 42.50 25.53 -0.63
C SER A 107 42.56 26.99 -0.17
N LEU A 108 41.69 27.36 0.77
CA LEU A 108 41.78 28.53 1.67
C LEU A 108 40.48 28.45 2.52
N PHE A 109 40.43 28.31 3.83
CA PHE A 109 41.42 28.36 4.89
C PHE A 109 40.72 27.72 6.10
N MET A 110 41.36 26.75 6.77
CA MET A 110 40.96 26.33 8.11
C MET A 110 41.80 27.09 9.13
N SER A 111 41.10 27.53 10.19
CA SER A 111 41.56 27.63 11.58
C SER A 111 42.19 28.92 12.12
N ALA A 112 41.83 29.15 13.41
CA ALA A 112 42.36 30.04 14.45
C ALA A 112 41.81 31.48 14.46
N SER A 113 41.32 32.06 15.57
CA SER A 113 41.42 31.70 17.00
C SER A 113 40.49 32.57 17.86
N GLU A 114 40.27 32.06 19.07
CA GLU A 114 39.54 32.54 20.27
C GLU A 114 39.85 33.99 20.71
N HIS A 115 38.90 34.68 21.38
CA HIS A 115 38.90 34.89 22.85
C HIS A 115 37.72 35.76 23.33
N GLU A 116 37.39 35.58 24.61
CA GLU A 116 36.18 35.96 25.35
C GLU A 116 36.09 37.44 25.79
N GLN A 117 34.86 37.92 26.06
CA GLN A 117 34.42 38.78 27.20
C GLN A 117 32.93 39.15 26.96
N ASP A 118 31.96 38.63 27.72
CA ASP A 118 31.54 38.91 29.11
C ASP A 118 30.50 40.05 29.25
N ASP A 119 29.36 39.64 29.80
CA ASP A 119 28.32 40.32 30.58
C ASP A 119 27.45 41.51 30.07
N LYS A 120 26.14 41.25 30.17
CA LYS A 120 25.04 42.07 30.76
C LYS A 120 24.12 42.99 29.92
N ARG A 121 22.85 42.57 29.96
CA ARG A 121 21.56 43.28 30.11
C ARG A 121 20.96 44.00 28.90
N ASP A 122 19.71 43.64 28.60
CA ASP A 122 18.51 44.50 28.46
C ASP A 122 17.31 43.53 28.53
N ASP A 123 16.53 43.51 29.63
CA ASP A 123 15.31 44.29 29.89
C ASP A 123 14.22 44.16 28.80
N ASP A 124 13.15 43.47 29.21
CA ASP A 124 11.73 43.52 28.84
C ASP A 124 11.29 44.15 27.49
N ILE A 125 10.41 43.44 26.75
CA ILE A 125 9.02 43.85 26.46
C ILE A 125 8.38 43.00 25.33
N ASP A 126 7.24 42.40 25.71
CA ASP A 126 5.99 42.07 25.00
C ASP A 126 5.86 41.13 23.79
N ASN A 127 4.90 40.22 24.01
CA ASN A 127 3.79 39.81 23.16
C ASN A 127 4.08 39.26 21.77
N HIS A 128 4.00 37.92 21.66
CA HIS A 128 2.85 37.28 21.02
C HIS A 128 2.73 35.83 21.50
N GLU A 129 1.93 35.61 22.54
CA GLU A 129 1.43 34.27 22.87
C GLU A 129 0.52 33.78 21.73
N THR A 130 1.04 32.83 20.97
CA THR A 130 0.25 31.78 20.34
C THR A 130 -0.48 31.00 21.44
N PRO A 131 -1.80 30.73 21.33
CA PRO A 131 -2.40 29.74 22.19
C PRO A 131 -2.16 28.36 21.57
N SER A 132 -0.91 27.89 21.64
CA SER A 132 -0.63 26.47 21.77
C SER A 132 -0.91 26.09 23.23
N LYS A 133 -2.13 25.62 23.53
CA LYS A 133 -2.39 24.93 24.80
C LYS A 133 -2.96 23.55 24.53
N ILE A 134 -2.00 22.66 24.40
CA ILE A 134 -2.08 21.22 24.55
C ILE A 134 -2.60 20.89 25.96
N LEU A 135 -3.55 19.94 25.98
CA LEU A 135 -3.94 19.02 27.05
C LEU A 135 -4.53 19.59 28.36
N SER A 136 -5.82 19.36 28.54
CA SER A 136 -6.35 18.87 29.82
C SER A 136 -6.98 17.51 29.61
N SER A 137 -6.24 16.50 30.09
CA SER A 137 -6.65 15.12 30.30
C SER A 137 -7.81 15.04 31.29
N ALA A 138 -9.00 14.61 30.83
CA ALA A 138 -10.05 14.01 31.68
C ALA A 138 -11.18 13.37 30.85
N SER A 139 -10.90 12.28 30.14
CA SER A 139 -11.70 11.04 30.16
C SER A 139 -11.03 10.04 29.21
N SER A 140 -10.84 8.80 29.67
CA SER A 140 -10.53 7.67 28.80
C SER A 140 -11.80 7.29 28.04
N ASP A 141 -12.41 8.23 27.32
CA ASP A 141 -13.50 7.92 26.41
C ASP A 141 -12.86 7.33 25.16
N GLN A 142 -12.64 6.02 25.23
CA GLN A 142 -12.19 5.22 24.12
C GLN A 142 -13.17 5.44 22.97
N LEU A 143 -12.69 6.00 21.85
CA LEU A 143 -13.52 6.28 20.67
C LEU A 143 -14.36 5.04 20.33
N THR A 144 -15.68 5.21 20.31
CA THR A 144 -16.59 4.10 20.02
C THR A 144 -16.75 3.91 18.52
N ALA A 145 -17.21 2.73 18.12
CA ALA A 145 -17.55 2.46 16.73
C ALA A 145 -18.68 3.38 16.21
N ALA A 146 -19.55 3.88 17.09
CA ALA A 146 -20.62 4.80 16.72
C ALA A 146 -20.08 6.20 16.40
N ASP A 147 -19.13 6.70 17.21
CA ASP A 147 -18.50 8.00 17.00
C ASP A 147 -17.73 8.03 15.67
N LEU A 148 -16.94 6.98 15.42
CA LEU A 148 -16.25 6.82 14.14
C LEU A 148 -17.23 6.57 12.99
N GLY A 149 -18.35 5.89 13.26
CA GLY A 149 -19.43 5.67 12.30
C GLY A 149 -20.11 6.96 11.83
N ALA A 150 -20.11 8.01 12.65
CA ALA A 150 -20.65 9.32 12.30
C ALA A 150 -19.66 10.21 11.53
N LEU A 151 -18.38 9.82 11.45
CA LEU A 151 -17.36 10.57 10.72
C LEU A 151 -17.71 10.64 9.23
N SER A 152 -17.75 11.85 8.68
CA SER A 152 -17.89 12.06 7.24
C SER A 152 -16.58 11.73 6.54
N VAL A 153 -16.64 10.86 5.54
CA VAL A 153 -15.48 10.50 4.71
C VAL A 153 -15.64 11.05 3.30
N PRO A 154 -14.55 11.54 2.68
CA PRO A 154 -14.59 11.98 1.29
C PRO A 154 -14.93 10.81 0.37
N SER A 155 -15.57 11.08 -0.77
CA SER A 155 -15.84 10.06 -1.78
C SER A 155 -14.75 10.06 -2.86
N LEU A 156 -14.25 8.87 -3.19
CA LEU A 156 -13.29 8.64 -4.26
C LEU A 156 -13.97 8.94 -5.61
N GLN A 157 -13.37 9.86 -6.36
CA GLN A 157 -13.88 10.27 -7.67
C GLN A 157 -13.39 9.34 -8.78
N THR A 158 -12.10 9.01 -8.77
CA THR A 158 -11.48 8.15 -9.78
C THR A 158 -10.56 7.12 -9.12
N PRO A 159 -10.46 5.89 -9.68
CA PRO A 159 -9.60 4.84 -9.12
C PRO A 159 -8.11 5.22 -9.05
N SER A 160 -7.62 6.02 -9.99
CA SER A 160 -6.22 6.50 -10.03
C SER A 160 -5.82 7.35 -8.84
N CYS A 161 -6.77 8.05 -8.22
CA CYS A 161 -6.51 8.85 -7.04
C CYS A 161 -6.47 8.02 -5.73
N ILE A 162 -6.58 6.68 -5.79
CA ILE A 162 -6.67 5.85 -4.58
C ILE A 162 -5.52 6.08 -3.61
N GLY A 163 -4.30 6.33 -4.12
CA GLY A 163 -3.12 6.51 -3.28
C GLY A 163 -3.25 7.74 -2.38
N ALA A 164 -3.61 8.88 -2.97
CA ALA A 164 -3.85 10.12 -2.25
C ALA A 164 -5.08 10.02 -1.34
N HIS A 165 -6.14 9.36 -1.82
CA HIS A 165 -7.37 9.14 -1.06
C HIS A 165 -7.13 8.32 0.21
N LEU A 166 -6.37 7.23 0.12
CA LEU A 166 -6.02 6.41 1.28
C LEU A 166 -5.19 7.22 2.30
N CYS A 167 -4.23 8.02 1.86
CA CYS A 167 -3.47 8.89 2.77
C CYS A 167 -4.36 9.89 3.50
N LEU A 168 -5.33 10.49 2.81
CA LEU A 168 -6.30 11.41 3.42
C LEU A 168 -7.18 10.71 4.46
N LEU A 169 -7.68 9.51 4.15
CA LEU A 169 -8.45 8.70 5.10
C LEU A 169 -7.63 8.32 6.33
N GLU A 170 -6.37 7.95 6.17
CA GLU A 170 -5.49 7.62 7.29
C GLU A 170 -5.30 8.81 8.24
N GLN A 171 -5.14 10.02 7.70
CA GLN A 171 -5.07 11.25 8.49
C GLN A 171 -6.37 11.49 9.24
N LEU A 172 -7.52 11.42 8.55
CA LEU A 172 -8.84 11.58 9.18
C LEU A 172 -9.09 10.56 10.29
N PHE A 173 -8.75 9.28 10.06
CA PHE A 173 -8.92 8.24 11.06
C PHE A 173 -7.98 8.40 12.25
N GLN A 174 -6.75 8.86 12.02
CA GLN A 174 -5.82 9.16 13.11
C GLN A 174 -6.29 10.36 13.94
N GLU A 175 -6.74 11.44 13.28
CA GLU A 175 -7.27 12.64 13.94
C GLU A 175 -8.53 12.33 14.76
N ALA A 176 -9.37 11.43 14.26
CA ALA A 176 -10.53 10.92 14.99
C ALA A 176 -10.17 10.00 16.16
N GLY A 177 -8.91 9.58 16.30
CA GLY A 177 -8.47 8.65 17.34
C GLY A 177 -8.79 7.18 17.05
N ALA A 178 -9.00 6.81 15.78
CA ALA A 178 -9.33 5.44 15.38
C ALA A 178 -8.11 4.51 15.27
N GLY A 179 -6.90 5.06 15.34
CA GLY A 179 -5.66 4.29 15.26
C GLY A 179 -4.42 5.17 15.35
N THR A 180 -3.27 4.55 15.12
CA THR A 180 -1.96 5.19 15.24
C THR A 180 -1.14 4.98 13.97
N ILE A 181 -0.36 5.97 13.56
CA ILE A 181 0.64 5.79 12.50
C ILE A 181 1.93 5.27 13.12
N SER A 182 2.38 4.09 12.68
CA SER A 182 3.68 3.52 13.03
C SER A 182 4.47 3.29 11.75
N SER A 183 5.69 3.83 11.69
CA SER A 183 6.59 3.67 10.52
C SER A 183 5.95 4.09 9.18
N GLY A 184 5.12 5.14 9.19
CA GLY A 184 4.42 5.63 7.99
C GLY A 184 3.21 4.79 7.55
N VAL A 185 2.79 3.81 8.35
CA VAL A 185 1.61 2.98 8.09
C VAL A 185 0.58 3.21 9.19
N PHE A 186 -0.66 3.50 8.80
CA PHE A 186 -1.77 3.59 9.75
C PHE A 186 -2.16 2.20 10.26
N ILE A 187 -2.31 2.09 11.58
CA ILE A 187 -2.71 0.87 12.28
C ILE A 187 -3.99 1.20 13.07
N PRO A 188 -5.16 0.73 12.61
CA PRO A 188 -6.41 0.92 13.35
C PRO A 188 -6.40 0.14 14.66
N HIS A 189 -7.03 0.71 15.69
CA HIS A 189 -7.27 0.00 16.95
C HIS A 189 -8.10 -1.26 16.71
N GLY A 190 -7.82 -2.33 17.46
CA GLY A 190 -8.40 -3.65 17.22
C GLY A 190 -9.93 -3.65 17.19
N HIS A 191 -10.57 -2.92 18.10
CA HIS A 191 -12.03 -2.80 18.20
C HIS A 191 -12.66 -1.93 17.11
N LEU A 192 -11.87 -1.16 16.36
CA LEU A 192 -12.33 -0.25 15.30
C LEU A 192 -12.02 -0.72 13.89
N ARG A 193 -11.32 -1.85 13.72
CA ARG A 193 -10.90 -2.37 12.39
C ARG A 193 -12.05 -2.49 11.41
N ILE A 194 -13.17 -3.07 11.85
CA ILE A 194 -14.35 -3.26 11.02
C ILE A 194 -14.99 -1.90 10.66
N THR A 195 -15.05 -0.98 11.61
CA THR A 195 -15.60 0.37 11.38
C THR A 195 -14.76 1.16 10.39
N VAL A 196 -13.43 1.13 10.52
CA VAL A 196 -12.48 1.75 9.58
C VAL A 196 -12.65 1.17 8.18
N TYR A 197 -12.81 -0.15 8.08
CA TYR A 197 -13.09 -0.81 6.82
C TYR A 197 -14.43 -0.37 6.20
N ASN A 198 -15.51 -0.31 7.00
CA ASN A 198 -16.82 0.14 6.50
C ASN A 198 -16.75 1.59 6.02
N LYS A 199 -15.98 2.45 6.70
CA LYS A 199 -15.72 3.82 6.26
C LYS A 199 -14.91 3.89 4.98
N LEU A 200 -13.93 3.00 4.79
CA LEU A 200 -13.26 2.88 3.52
C LEU A 200 -14.24 2.49 2.40
N LEU A 201 -15.12 1.50 2.62
CA LEU A 201 -16.13 1.11 1.62
C LEU A 201 -17.10 2.24 1.28
N GLU A 202 -17.59 2.97 2.29
CA GLU A 202 -18.43 4.16 2.10
C GLU A 202 -17.71 5.19 1.22
N SER A 203 -16.43 5.43 1.49
CA SER A 203 -15.61 6.38 0.72
C SER A 203 -15.42 5.97 -0.74
N VAL A 204 -15.51 4.68 -1.08
CA VAL A 204 -15.28 4.17 -2.45
C VAL A 204 -16.55 3.67 -3.14
N GLN A 205 -17.73 3.92 -2.57
CA GLN A 205 -18.99 3.36 -3.07
C GLN A 205 -19.29 3.72 -4.54
N SER A 206 -18.82 4.89 -4.98
CA SER A 206 -18.89 5.37 -6.37
C SER A 206 -17.99 4.60 -7.35
N CYS A 207 -17.04 3.81 -6.85
CA CYS A 207 -16.03 3.10 -7.63
C CYS A 207 -16.18 1.58 -7.42
N GLU A 208 -17.09 0.93 -8.16
CA GLU A 208 -17.39 -0.51 -8.01
C GLU A 208 -16.15 -1.41 -8.13
N LEU A 209 -15.24 -1.08 -9.06
CA LEU A 209 -13.99 -1.82 -9.27
C LEU A 209 -13.12 -1.84 -7.99
N VAL A 210 -12.99 -0.70 -7.32
CA VAL A 210 -12.19 -0.55 -6.09
C VAL A 210 -12.89 -1.23 -4.93
N SER A 211 -14.21 -1.06 -4.81
CA SER A 211 -15.04 -1.69 -3.78
C SER A 211 -14.97 -3.23 -3.84
N SER A 212 -15.05 -3.82 -5.03
CA SER A 212 -14.91 -5.27 -5.22
C SER A 212 -13.56 -5.78 -4.73
N VAL A 213 -12.47 -5.07 -5.05
CA VAL A 213 -11.12 -5.43 -4.61
C VAL A 213 -11.00 -5.35 -3.08
N ILE A 214 -11.55 -4.30 -2.45
CA ILE A 214 -11.55 -4.14 -0.99
C ILE A 214 -12.26 -5.31 -0.30
N HIS A 215 -13.47 -5.66 -0.76
CA HIS A 215 -14.22 -6.79 -0.20
C HIS A 215 -13.43 -8.10 -0.25
N ASP A 216 -12.78 -8.35 -1.38
CA ASP A 216 -11.99 -9.55 -1.60
C ASP A 216 -10.77 -9.63 -0.68
N ILE A 217 -10.05 -8.52 -0.48
CA ILE A 217 -8.85 -8.51 0.35
C ILE A 217 -9.19 -8.52 1.84
N ALA A 218 -10.18 -7.75 2.26
CA ALA A 218 -10.49 -7.54 3.67
C ALA A 218 -10.88 -8.85 4.36
N GLN A 219 -11.68 -9.69 3.70
CA GLN A 219 -12.05 -11.00 4.23
C GLN A 219 -10.90 -12.01 4.25
N ASN A 220 -9.90 -11.87 3.37
CA ASN A 220 -8.72 -12.75 3.33
C ASN A 220 -7.62 -12.31 4.31
N SER A 221 -7.61 -11.04 4.68
CA SER A 221 -6.57 -10.42 5.51
C SER A 221 -7.02 -10.13 6.95
N GLU A 222 -8.20 -10.60 7.36
CA GLU A 222 -8.82 -10.28 8.66
C GLU A 222 -8.90 -8.75 8.90
N TYR A 223 -9.27 -8.01 7.86
CA TYR A 223 -9.42 -6.55 7.89
C TYR A 223 -8.12 -5.81 8.29
N LYS A 224 -6.95 -6.38 8.01
CA LYS A 224 -5.66 -5.71 8.23
C LYS A 224 -5.47 -4.58 7.22
N TRP A 225 -5.51 -3.34 7.72
CA TRP A 225 -5.37 -2.11 6.92
C TRP A 225 -4.14 -2.12 6.03
N SER A 226 -2.98 -2.51 6.56
CA SER A 226 -1.72 -2.54 5.81
C SER A 226 -1.78 -3.42 4.55
N VAL A 227 -2.47 -4.56 4.64
CA VAL A 227 -2.64 -5.50 3.52
C VAL A 227 -3.59 -4.91 2.48
N ILE A 228 -4.73 -4.36 2.93
CA ILE A 228 -5.72 -3.72 2.05
C ILE A 228 -5.09 -2.54 1.30
N LYS A 229 -4.38 -1.67 2.02
CA LYS A 229 -3.69 -0.50 1.44
C LYS A 229 -2.67 -0.92 0.39
N ALA A 230 -1.81 -1.89 0.70
CA ALA A 230 -0.75 -2.33 -0.20
C ALA A 230 -1.31 -2.84 -1.53
N GLU A 231 -2.35 -3.69 -1.47
CA GLU A 231 -2.96 -4.25 -2.66
C GLU A 231 -3.68 -3.18 -3.50
N LEU A 232 -4.42 -2.26 -2.86
CA LEU A 232 -5.08 -1.15 -3.55
C LEU A 232 -4.09 -0.24 -4.27
N GLN A 233 -2.98 0.10 -3.61
CA GLN A 233 -1.92 0.89 -4.23
C GLN A 233 -1.27 0.14 -5.39
N GLN A 234 -1.11 -1.17 -5.25
CA GLN A 234 -0.53 -1.99 -6.31
C GLN A 234 -1.45 -2.15 -7.52
N GLU A 235 -2.76 -2.18 -7.33
CA GLU A 235 -3.73 -2.32 -8.42
C GLU A 235 -4.02 -0.98 -9.11
N PHE A 236 -4.22 0.11 -8.37
CA PHE A 236 -4.72 1.36 -8.96
C PHE A 236 -3.77 2.55 -8.86
N ALA A 237 -2.72 2.49 -8.03
CA ALA A 237 -1.74 3.58 -7.88
C ALA A 237 -0.37 3.25 -8.49
N ARG A 238 -0.32 2.32 -9.47
CA ARG A 238 0.91 2.03 -10.21
C ARG A 238 1.31 3.22 -11.07
N ARG A 239 2.58 3.61 -10.98
CA ARG A 239 3.16 4.72 -11.76
C ARG A 239 2.85 4.64 -13.26
N ASP A 240 2.83 3.44 -13.83
CA ASP A 240 2.61 3.24 -15.26
C ASP A 240 1.13 3.45 -15.63
N LEU A 241 0.19 3.08 -14.75
CA LEU A 241 -1.24 3.39 -14.90
C LEU A 241 -1.53 4.88 -14.73
N LEU A 242 -0.92 5.51 -13.71
CA LEU A 242 -1.06 6.94 -13.47
C LEU A 242 -0.52 7.79 -14.63
N LYS A 243 0.58 7.34 -15.26
CA LYS A 243 1.12 7.97 -16.47
C LYS A 243 0.22 7.76 -17.68
N ALA A 244 -0.39 6.60 -17.83
CA ALA A 244 -1.31 6.34 -18.94
C ALA A 244 -2.55 7.25 -18.86
N GLU A 245 -3.09 7.48 -17.65
CA GLU A 245 -4.24 8.35 -17.43
C GLU A 245 -3.91 9.84 -17.55
N TYR A 246 -2.74 10.28 -17.08
CA TYR A 246 -2.30 11.67 -17.25
C TYR A 246 -2.09 12.07 -18.73
N ASN A 247 -1.75 11.09 -19.58
CA ASN A 247 -1.50 11.31 -21.00
C ASN A 247 -2.74 11.08 -21.89
N ALA A 248 -3.88 10.69 -21.31
CA ALA A 248 -5.17 10.49 -21.99
C ALA A 248 -6.02 11.75 -21.97
#